data_AF-A0A1V0AHW8-F1
#
_entry.id   AF-A0A1V0AHW8-F1
#
_cell.length_a   1.000
_cell.length_b   1.000
_cell.length_c   1.000
_cell.angle_alpha   90.00
_cell.angle_beta   90.00
_cell.angle_gamma   90.00
#
_symmetry.space_group_name_H-M   'P 1'
#
loop_
_entity.id
_entity.type
_entity.pdbx_description
1 polymer ?
#
loop_
_entity_poly.entity_id
_entity_poly.type
_entity_poly.pdbx_seq_one_letter_code
_entity_poly.pdbx_strand_id
1 'polypeptide(L)'
;MPVRVHLPEGRAPAGLLVWAHGGSWQHGSAAEWHHTTTALAARSGWAVISVDYRLAPRHRHPSAVQDVLTALTWAHDGTPGTPLAVDGSRAGTPRAAGGSRAGNPRAAGGSRAGTPRAVGGDRAGIPLAVGGDSAGGTIAAVAALAARDRGLPLVAQVLAYPPFDPDCAAPSYHRSPSAFPQAAALRGAWRAWLGDNTATTHDAAAPDIGGGTTADRTRLYATPWQAPTLEGVAPAILAVGRDDPVHDDVVTYARRLHADGVPARLLRPSGARHGDMLRPDRPLLHQLAAALRELTPSLEERNDHERRPCPTRGPRPPLHRPA
;
A
#
# COMPACT_ATOMS: atom_id res chain seq x y z
N MET A 1 -4.80 4.57 -13.74
CA MET A 1 -5.02 5.49 -12.61
C MET A 1 -3.77 6.34 -12.40
N PRO A 2 -3.90 7.58 -11.94
CA PRO A 2 -2.74 8.39 -11.55
C PRO A 2 -2.01 7.76 -10.36
N VAL A 3 -0.68 7.87 -10.36
CA VAL A 3 0.18 7.52 -9.23
C VAL A 3 1.21 8.63 -9.01
N ARG A 4 1.68 8.79 -7.77
CA ARG A 4 2.83 9.62 -7.43
C ARG A 4 3.96 8.74 -6.92
N VAL A 5 5.14 8.86 -7.53
CA VAL A 5 6.32 8.07 -7.13
C VAL A 5 7.27 8.94 -6.31
N HIS A 6 7.56 8.49 -5.10
CA HIS A 6 8.48 9.11 -4.17
C HIS A 6 9.74 8.25 -4.05
N LEU A 7 10.90 8.81 -4.39
CA LEU A 7 12.17 8.11 -4.32
C LEU A 7 12.91 8.45 -3.01
N PRO A 8 13.69 7.52 -2.44
CA PRO A 8 14.63 7.84 -1.38
C PRO A 8 15.74 8.77 -1.91
N GLU A 9 16.12 9.76 -1.11
CA GLU A 9 17.14 10.73 -1.54
C GLU A 9 18.53 10.08 -1.67
N GLY A 10 19.23 10.44 -2.75
CA GLY A 10 20.66 10.13 -2.92
C GLY A 10 21.01 8.67 -3.18
N ARG A 11 20.04 7.76 -3.35
CA ARG A 11 20.30 6.32 -3.56
C ARG A 11 19.27 5.65 -4.47
N ALA A 12 19.64 4.52 -5.06
CA ALA A 12 18.68 3.62 -5.69
C ALA A 12 17.71 3.04 -4.63
N PRO A 13 16.43 2.84 -4.95
CA PRO A 13 15.47 2.27 -4.02
C PRO A 13 15.81 0.80 -3.70
N ALA A 14 15.72 0.45 -2.43
CA ALA A 14 15.92 -0.91 -1.93
C ALA A 14 14.80 -1.88 -2.34
N GLY A 15 13.63 -1.33 -2.67
CA GLY A 15 12.42 -2.02 -3.06
C GLY A 15 11.34 -1.01 -3.45
N LEU A 16 10.21 -1.51 -3.93
CA LEU A 16 9.03 -0.73 -4.31
C LEU A 16 7.89 -1.00 -3.33
N LEU A 17 7.28 0.06 -2.79
CA LEU A 17 6.10 -0.01 -1.95
C LEU A 17 4.93 0.67 -2.66
N VAL A 18 3.93 -0.11 -3.08
CA VAL A 18 2.66 0.45 -3.57
C VAL A 18 1.79 0.82 -2.38
N TRP A 19 1.42 2.10 -2.27
CA TRP A 19 0.74 2.66 -1.10
C TRP A 19 -0.67 3.11 -1.42
N ALA A 20 -1.66 2.61 -0.67
CA ALA A 20 -3.04 3.08 -0.67
C ALA A 20 -3.27 4.00 0.54
N HIS A 21 -3.69 5.24 0.29
CA HIS A 21 -3.98 6.20 1.36
C HIS A 21 -5.23 5.86 2.17
N GLY A 22 -5.35 6.39 3.39
CA GLY A 22 -6.56 6.32 4.20
C GLY A 22 -7.69 7.24 3.71
N GLY A 23 -8.69 7.51 4.57
CA GLY A 23 -9.80 8.41 4.23
C GLY A 23 -11.15 7.72 4.04
N SER A 24 -11.37 6.58 4.71
CA SER A 24 -12.66 5.89 4.78
C SER A 24 -13.24 5.55 3.39
N TRP A 25 -12.36 5.18 2.45
CA TRP A 25 -12.62 4.88 1.03
C TRP A 25 -13.27 6.02 0.22
N GLN A 26 -13.52 7.18 0.83
CA GLN A 26 -14.34 8.27 0.29
C GLN A 26 -13.57 9.58 0.13
N HIS A 27 -12.43 9.71 0.83
CA HIS A 27 -11.61 10.92 0.87
C HIS A 27 -10.14 10.55 0.72
N GLY A 28 -9.31 11.59 0.56
CA GLY A 28 -7.89 11.44 0.35
C GLY A 28 -7.53 11.41 -1.13
N SER A 29 -6.23 11.54 -1.38
CA SER A 29 -5.62 11.45 -2.70
C SER A 29 -4.14 11.19 -2.53
N ALA A 30 -3.48 10.74 -3.60
CA ALA A 30 -2.03 10.62 -3.61
C ALA A 30 -1.32 11.97 -3.34
N ALA A 31 -1.96 13.09 -3.70
CA ALA A 31 -1.43 14.43 -3.47
C ALA A 31 -1.51 14.85 -2.00
N GLU A 32 -2.61 14.57 -1.30
CA GLU A 32 -2.78 14.89 0.12
C GLU A 32 -1.82 14.07 1.01
N TRP A 33 -1.46 12.85 0.58
CA TRP A 33 -0.50 12.00 1.28
C TRP A 33 0.98 12.31 0.96
N HIS A 34 1.25 13.30 0.10
CA HIS A 34 2.60 13.58 -0.42
C HIS A 34 3.67 13.68 0.67
N HIS A 35 3.41 14.41 1.76
CA HIS A 35 4.40 14.58 2.83
C HIS A 35 4.71 13.27 3.57
N THR A 36 3.68 12.47 3.83
CA THR A 36 3.78 11.17 4.50
C THR A 36 4.51 10.14 3.64
N THR A 37 4.15 10.02 2.36
CA THR A 37 4.77 9.05 1.44
C THR A 37 6.21 9.45 1.09
N THR A 38 6.51 10.75 1.00
CA THR A 38 7.89 11.25 0.88
C THR A 38 8.72 10.92 2.11
N ALA A 39 8.20 11.16 3.31
CA ALA A 39 8.90 10.83 4.55
C ALA A 39 9.12 9.32 4.70
N LEU A 40 8.12 8.51 4.34
CA LEU A 40 8.24 7.06 4.34
C LEU A 40 9.32 6.58 3.36
N ALA A 41 9.37 7.12 2.14
CA ALA A 41 10.40 6.79 1.15
C ALA A 41 11.81 7.15 1.66
N ALA A 42 11.99 8.38 2.14
CA ALA A 42 13.28 8.87 2.64
C ALA A 42 13.82 8.02 3.80
N ARG A 43 12.95 7.64 4.74
CA ARG A 43 13.32 6.92 5.97
C ARG A 43 13.50 5.41 5.77
N SER A 44 12.69 4.80 4.91
CA SER A 44 12.77 3.36 4.63
C SER A 44 13.87 3.02 3.62
N GLY A 45 14.17 3.93 2.68
CA GLY A 45 15.03 3.61 1.54
C GLY A 45 14.32 2.87 0.41
N TRP A 46 13.00 2.72 0.50
CA TRP A 46 12.15 2.17 -0.55
C TRP A 46 11.55 3.29 -1.38
N ALA A 47 11.29 3.03 -2.66
CA ALA A 47 10.43 3.92 -3.44
C ALA A 47 8.97 3.69 -3.03
N VAL A 48 8.21 4.77 -2.85
CA VAL A 48 6.78 4.69 -2.51
C VAL A 48 5.95 5.14 -3.71
N ILE A 49 5.12 4.25 -4.24
CA ILE A 49 4.19 4.48 -5.35
C ILE A 49 2.82 4.73 -4.72
N SER A 50 2.48 6.00 -4.49
CA SER A 50 1.22 6.43 -3.89
C SER A 50 0.10 6.41 -4.94
N VAL A 51 -0.92 5.59 -4.72
CA VAL A 51 -1.99 5.34 -5.69
C VAL A 51 -3.16 6.29 -5.47
N ASP A 52 -3.59 6.98 -6.53
CA ASP A 52 -4.80 7.80 -6.52
C ASP A 52 -6.00 6.93 -6.93
N TYR A 53 -6.42 6.05 -6.01
CA TYR A 53 -7.44 5.05 -6.29
C TYR A 53 -8.85 5.67 -6.33
N ARG A 54 -9.75 5.04 -7.08
CA ARG A 54 -11.14 5.49 -7.22
C ARG A 54 -11.91 5.41 -5.90
N LEU A 55 -12.61 6.49 -5.55
CA LEU A 55 -13.30 6.67 -4.27
C LEU A 55 -14.79 6.31 -4.32
N ALA A 56 -15.28 5.75 -3.22
CA ALA A 56 -16.69 5.58 -2.93
C ALA A 56 -17.37 6.93 -2.65
N PRO A 57 -18.70 7.04 -2.80
CA PRO A 57 -19.62 6.00 -3.30
C PRO A 57 -19.68 5.91 -4.83
N ARG A 58 -19.00 6.81 -5.57
CA ARG A 58 -19.02 6.82 -7.04
C ARG A 58 -18.42 5.53 -7.63
N HIS A 59 -17.37 5.04 -6.99
CA HIS A 59 -16.71 3.79 -7.33
C HIS A 59 -16.65 2.89 -6.10
N ARG A 60 -17.63 2.00 -6.00
CA ARG A 60 -17.74 1.04 -4.90
C ARG A 60 -16.71 -0.09 -5.04
N HIS A 61 -16.57 -0.92 -4.01
CA HIS A 61 -15.83 -2.17 -4.09
C HIS A 61 -16.28 -2.98 -5.31
N PRO A 62 -15.34 -3.57 -6.10
CA PRO A 62 -13.91 -3.72 -5.85
C PRO A 62 -12.98 -2.65 -6.48
N SER A 63 -13.50 -1.50 -6.92
CA SER A 63 -12.77 -0.54 -7.76
C SER A 63 -11.40 -0.11 -7.21
N ALA A 64 -11.33 0.27 -5.93
CA ALA A 64 -10.08 0.69 -5.29
C ALA A 64 -9.03 -0.44 -5.21
N VAL A 65 -9.49 -1.67 -4.96
CA VAL A 65 -8.62 -2.87 -4.92
C VAL A 65 -8.05 -3.16 -6.29
N GLN A 66 -8.88 -3.07 -7.34
CA GLN A 66 -8.43 -3.22 -8.72
C GLN A 66 -7.38 -2.16 -9.10
N ASP A 67 -7.54 -0.93 -8.62
CA ASP A 67 -6.58 0.14 -8.90
C ASP A 67 -5.22 -0.12 -8.26
N VAL A 68 -5.21 -0.58 -7.00
CA VAL A 68 -3.97 -0.97 -6.29
C VAL A 68 -3.32 -2.19 -6.94
N LEU A 69 -4.10 -3.20 -7.36
CA LEU A 69 -3.58 -4.35 -8.08
C LEU A 69 -2.97 -3.97 -9.42
N THR A 70 -3.60 -3.04 -10.15
CA THR A 70 -3.04 -2.52 -11.40
C THR A 70 -1.70 -1.82 -11.16
N ALA A 71 -1.60 -1.03 -10.09
CA ALA A 71 -0.34 -0.39 -9.71
C ALA A 71 0.74 -1.40 -9.29
N LEU A 72 0.36 -2.48 -8.59
CA LEU A 72 1.26 -3.58 -8.24
C LEU A 72 1.79 -4.32 -9.48
N THR A 73 0.91 -4.69 -10.41
CA THR A 73 1.31 -5.32 -11.68
C THR A 73 2.22 -4.40 -12.49
N TRP A 74 1.87 -3.11 -12.61
CA TRP A 74 2.73 -2.13 -13.28
C TRP A 74 4.11 -1.96 -12.59
N ALA A 75 4.14 -1.99 -11.26
CA ALA A 75 5.39 -1.91 -10.50
C ALA A 75 6.26 -3.15 -10.72
N HIS A 76 5.65 -4.34 -10.77
CA HIS A 76 6.31 -5.62 -10.97
C HIS A 76 6.85 -5.80 -12.39
N ASP A 77 5.99 -5.65 -13.41
CA ASP A 77 6.34 -5.93 -14.80
C ASP A 77 7.38 -4.93 -15.32
N GLY A 78 7.29 -3.69 -14.81
CA GLY A 78 8.06 -2.58 -15.33
C GLY A 78 7.78 -2.31 -16.81
N THR A 79 8.47 -1.33 -17.35
CA THR A 79 8.61 -1.20 -18.80
C THR A 79 10.10 -1.03 -19.05
N PRO A 80 10.75 -1.92 -19.81
CA PRO A 80 12.16 -1.81 -20.13
C PRO A 80 12.50 -0.39 -20.61
N GLY A 81 13.46 0.25 -19.96
CA GLY A 81 13.88 1.61 -20.31
C GLY A 81 12.94 2.76 -19.89
N THR A 82 11.82 2.50 -19.21
CA THR A 82 10.98 3.56 -18.64
C THR A 82 11.36 3.83 -17.19
N PRO A 83 12.06 4.94 -16.90
CA PRO A 83 12.43 5.25 -15.54
C PRO A 83 11.21 5.54 -14.67
N LEU A 84 11.33 5.26 -13.37
CA LEU A 84 10.37 5.74 -12.38
C LEU A 84 10.41 7.28 -12.40
N ALA A 85 9.41 7.91 -13.01
CA ALA A 85 9.31 9.36 -13.10
C ALA A 85 8.89 9.95 -11.74
N VAL A 86 9.66 10.93 -11.27
CA VAL A 86 9.36 11.70 -10.06
C VAL A 86 8.52 12.92 -10.47
N ASP A 87 7.36 13.11 -9.86
CA ASP A 87 6.65 14.38 -9.98
C ASP A 87 7.33 15.41 -9.06
N GLY A 88 7.96 16.42 -9.68
CA GLY A 88 8.80 17.42 -9.02
C GLY A 88 8.04 18.61 -8.42
N SER A 89 6.77 18.45 -8.02
CA SER A 89 5.99 19.54 -7.45
C SER A 89 6.47 19.87 -6.03
N ARG A 90 7.39 20.84 -5.91
CA ARG A 90 7.68 21.51 -4.64
C ARG A 90 6.38 22.12 -4.10
N ALA A 91 6.06 21.85 -2.84
CA ALA A 91 4.99 22.52 -2.10
C ALA A 91 5.19 24.05 -2.18
N GLY A 92 4.31 24.73 -2.90
CA GLY A 92 4.24 26.19 -2.90
C GLY A 92 3.72 26.65 -1.54
N THR A 93 4.53 27.44 -0.81
CA THR A 93 4.07 28.21 0.34
C THR A 93 2.85 29.08 -0.03
N PRO A 94 1.81 29.19 0.80
CA PRO A 94 0.68 30.06 0.50
C PRO A 94 1.14 31.52 0.52
N ARG A 95 1.06 32.22 -0.62
CA ARG A 95 1.29 33.66 -0.67
C ARG A 95 0.05 34.35 -0.09
N ALA A 96 0.21 34.97 1.07
CA ALA A 96 -0.78 35.89 1.63
C ALA A 96 -1.02 37.06 0.68
N ALA A 97 -2.29 37.44 0.54
CA ALA A 97 -2.71 38.64 -0.16
C ALA A 97 -2.38 39.90 0.66
N GLY A 98 -1.85 40.94 0.02
CA GLY A 98 -1.82 42.29 0.58
C GLY A 98 -0.62 43.15 0.16
N GLY A 99 -0.92 44.32 -0.45
CA GLY A 99 -0.10 45.53 -0.29
C GLY A 99 0.93 45.86 -1.37
N SER A 100 0.71 46.97 -2.06
CA SER A 100 1.61 47.62 -3.04
C SER A 100 2.71 48.44 -2.35
N ARG A 101 3.97 48.36 -2.83
CA ARG A 101 4.74 49.48 -3.43
C ARG A 101 6.24 49.14 -3.69
N ALA A 102 6.67 49.54 -4.88
CA ALA A 102 7.99 49.94 -5.42
C ALA A 102 9.32 49.55 -4.70
N GLY A 103 10.21 48.93 -5.49
CA GLY A 103 11.66 48.86 -5.25
C GLY A 103 12.35 47.82 -6.14
N ASN A 104 13.13 48.26 -7.14
CA ASN A 104 13.90 47.41 -8.08
C ASN A 104 15.39 47.39 -7.65
N PRO A 105 16.27 46.59 -8.29
CA PRO A 105 16.50 45.15 -8.14
C PRO A 105 17.88 44.86 -7.51
N ARG A 106 18.10 43.64 -6.97
CA ARG A 106 19.44 43.01 -7.00
C ARG A 106 19.38 41.51 -6.70
N ALA A 107 20.03 40.76 -7.60
CA ALA A 107 20.56 39.41 -7.46
C ALA A 107 19.59 38.29 -7.03
N ALA A 108 18.96 37.65 -8.02
CA ALA A 108 18.50 36.27 -7.88
C ALA A 108 19.31 35.38 -8.84
N GLY A 109 20.25 34.63 -8.27
CA GLY A 109 20.92 33.55 -8.98
C GLY A 109 19.87 32.52 -9.40
N GLY A 110 19.76 32.30 -10.71
CA GLY A 110 18.90 31.27 -11.27
C GLY A 110 19.36 29.89 -10.81
N SER A 111 18.72 29.34 -9.78
CA SER A 111 18.78 27.92 -9.50
C SER A 111 18.03 27.20 -10.61
N ARG A 112 18.78 26.64 -11.58
CA ARG A 112 18.26 25.71 -12.59
C ARG A 112 17.40 24.65 -11.92
N ALA A 113 16.21 24.43 -12.46
CA ALA A 113 15.39 23.28 -12.14
C ALA A 113 16.23 22.00 -12.35
N GLY A 114 16.36 21.19 -11.31
CA GLY A 114 17.00 19.88 -11.43
C GLY A 114 16.16 19.00 -12.34
N THR A 115 16.79 18.38 -13.33
CA THR A 115 16.19 17.36 -14.19
C THR A 115 15.58 16.24 -13.34
N PRO A 116 14.40 15.69 -13.71
CA PRO A 116 13.84 14.52 -13.06
C PRO A 116 14.87 13.39 -13.07
N ARG A 117 15.26 12.93 -11.88
CA ARG A 117 16.26 11.87 -11.76
C ARG A 117 15.56 10.54 -12.00
N ALA A 118 15.60 10.12 -13.25
CA ALA A 118 15.14 8.84 -13.74
C ALA A 118 15.91 7.69 -13.08
N VAL A 119 15.25 6.83 -12.30
CA VAL A 119 15.82 5.50 -11.96
C VAL A 119 15.48 4.58 -13.13
N GLY A 120 16.41 4.46 -14.08
CA GLY A 120 16.34 3.51 -15.18
C GLY A 120 16.90 2.15 -14.74
N GLY A 121 16.22 1.06 -15.11
CA GLY A 121 16.67 -0.31 -14.85
C GLY A 121 15.56 -1.33 -15.10
N ASP A 122 15.96 -2.55 -15.41
CA ASP A 122 15.09 -3.73 -15.33
C ASP A 122 14.52 -3.82 -13.91
N ARG A 123 13.20 -3.99 -13.78
CA ARG A 123 12.52 -4.07 -12.47
C ARG A 123 12.41 -5.52 -11.98
N ALA A 124 12.80 -6.49 -12.81
CA ALA A 124 12.89 -7.88 -12.42
C ALA A 124 13.81 -8.04 -11.20
N GLY A 125 13.31 -8.68 -10.15
CA GLY A 125 14.07 -8.95 -8.93
C GLY A 125 14.07 -7.81 -7.88
N ILE A 126 13.48 -6.64 -8.17
CA ILE A 126 13.31 -5.60 -7.14
C ILE A 126 12.22 -6.05 -6.15
N PRO A 127 12.48 -6.08 -4.83
CA PRO A 127 11.47 -6.44 -3.85
C PRO A 127 10.23 -5.55 -3.95
N LEU A 128 9.05 -6.17 -4.04
CA LEU A 128 7.77 -5.47 -4.14
C LEU A 128 6.92 -5.70 -2.89
N ALA A 129 6.39 -4.63 -2.33
CA ALA A 129 5.49 -4.65 -1.18
C ALA A 129 4.23 -3.82 -1.46
N VAL A 130 3.16 -4.13 -0.73
CA VAL A 130 1.93 -3.32 -0.70
C VAL A 130 1.75 -2.73 0.68
N GLY A 131 1.15 -1.55 0.79
CA GLY A 131 0.87 -0.95 2.09
C GLY A 131 -0.22 0.10 2.03
N GLY A 132 -0.62 0.54 3.21
CA GLY A 132 -1.61 1.59 3.36
C GLY A 132 -1.96 1.87 4.82
N ASP A 133 -2.68 2.96 5.03
CA ASP A 133 -3.19 3.37 6.33
C ASP A 133 -4.71 3.41 6.38
N SER A 134 -5.30 3.08 7.54
CA SER A 134 -6.75 3.04 7.73
C SER A 134 -7.44 2.24 6.61
N ALA A 135 -8.46 2.81 5.95
CA ALA A 135 -9.13 2.24 4.78
C ALA A 135 -8.18 1.78 3.65
N GLY A 136 -7.06 2.49 3.43
CA GLY A 136 -6.01 2.10 2.51
C GLY A 136 -5.27 0.84 2.94
N GLY A 137 -5.08 0.66 4.25
CA GLY A 137 -4.57 -0.58 4.81
C GLY A 137 -5.52 -1.76 4.60
N THR A 138 -6.84 -1.53 4.64
CA THR A 138 -7.84 -2.54 4.24
C THR A 138 -7.66 -2.95 2.79
N ILE A 139 -7.56 -1.97 1.88
CA ILE A 139 -7.33 -2.21 0.44
C ILE A 139 -6.02 -2.97 0.23
N ALA A 140 -4.95 -2.58 0.91
CA ALA A 140 -3.64 -3.23 0.80
C ALA A 140 -3.66 -4.68 1.25
N ALA A 141 -4.33 -5.00 2.36
CA ALA A 141 -4.45 -6.37 2.85
C ALA A 141 -5.21 -7.28 1.87
N VAL A 142 -6.34 -6.82 1.31
CA VAL A 142 -7.10 -7.61 0.33
C VAL A 142 -6.41 -7.66 -1.05
N ALA A 143 -5.64 -6.63 -1.41
CA ALA A 143 -4.77 -6.67 -2.59
C ALA A 143 -3.63 -7.69 -2.40
N ALA A 144 -3.10 -7.86 -1.18
CA ALA A 144 -2.10 -8.90 -0.91
C ALA A 144 -2.67 -10.32 -1.08
N LEU A 145 -3.92 -10.55 -0.65
CA LEU A 145 -4.62 -11.82 -0.89
C LEU A 145 -4.82 -12.07 -2.39
N ALA A 146 -5.30 -11.07 -3.12
CA ALA A 146 -5.46 -11.18 -4.58
C ALA A 146 -4.12 -11.37 -5.30
N ALA A 147 -3.04 -10.74 -4.82
CA ALA A 147 -1.69 -10.93 -5.36
C ALA A 147 -1.21 -12.38 -5.16
N ARG A 148 -1.40 -12.95 -3.97
CA ARG A 148 -1.14 -14.38 -3.71
C ARG A 148 -1.91 -15.27 -4.69
N ASP A 149 -3.21 -15.07 -4.82
CA ASP A 149 -4.07 -15.94 -5.65
C ASP A 149 -3.69 -15.86 -7.14
N ARG A 150 -3.19 -14.69 -7.58
CA ARG A 150 -2.70 -14.42 -8.94
C ARG A 150 -1.22 -14.77 -9.17
N GLY A 151 -0.49 -15.21 -8.13
CA GLY A 151 0.93 -15.54 -8.23
C GLY A 151 1.85 -14.33 -8.40
N LEU A 152 1.40 -13.14 -7.99
CA LEU A 152 2.23 -11.93 -7.95
C LEU A 152 3.03 -11.91 -6.64
N PRO A 153 4.36 -12.07 -6.67
CA PRO A 153 5.14 -12.17 -5.44
C PRO A 153 5.26 -10.82 -4.75
N LEU A 154 4.81 -10.76 -3.49
CA LEU A 154 5.03 -9.63 -2.59
C LEU A 154 5.89 -10.07 -1.42
N VAL A 155 6.88 -9.26 -1.05
CA VAL A 155 7.77 -9.57 0.09
C VAL A 155 7.18 -9.10 1.42
N ALA A 156 6.24 -8.15 1.40
CA ALA A 156 5.54 -7.71 2.59
C ALA A 156 4.22 -6.98 2.30
N GLN A 157 3.35 -6.95 3.31
CA GLN A 157 2.27 -5.99 3.48
C GLN A 157 2.60 -5.03 4.64
N VAL A 158 2.54 -3.71 4.42
CA VAL A 158 2.90 -2.66 5.39
C VAL A 158 1.65 -1.86 5.78
N LEU A 159 1.09 -2.13 6.96
CA LEU A 159 -0.28 -1.77 7.32
C LEU A 159 -0.34 -0.90 8.58
N ALA A 160 -0.85 0.32 8.45
CA ALA A 160 -1.08 1.23 9.56
C ALA A 160 -2.57 1.25 9.93
N TYR A 161 -2.91 0.72 11.11
CA TYR A 161 -4.25 0.75 11.73
C TYR A 161 -5.44 0.48 10.78
N PRO A 162 -5.41 -0.58 9.94
CA PRO A 162 -6.55 -0.89 9.07
C PRO A 162 -7.79 -1.32 9.85
N PRO A 163 -8.99 -0.78 9.54
CA PRO A 163 -10.25 -1.41 9.91
C PRO A 163 -10.49 -2.63 9.02
N PHE A 164 -10.83 -3.76 9.60
CA PHE A 164 -11.14 -5.00 8.87
C PHE A 164 -12.56 -5.49 9.12
N ASP A 165 -13.21 -5.06 10.19
CA ASP A 165 -14.57 -5.45 10.53
C ASP A 165 -15.62 -4.42 10.04
N PRO A 166 -16.46 -4.76 9.05
CA PRO A 166 -17.54 -3.90 8.60
C PRO A 166 -18.59 -3.58 9.66
N ASP A 167 -18.75 -4.46 10.65
CA ASP A 167 -19.75 -4.33 11.70
C ASP A 167 -19.25 -3.51 12.90
N CYS A 168 -17.92 -3.33 12.98
CA CYS A 168 -17.23 -2.69 14.10
C CYS A 168 -17.63 -3.32 15.45
N ALA A 169 -17.66 -4.65 15.52
CA ALA A 169 -18.21 -5.41 16.64
C ALA A 169 -17.23 -5.54 17.82
N ALA A 170 -15.92 -5.42 17.56
CA ALA A 170 -14.91 -5.59 18.59
C ALA A 170 -15.01 -4.53 19.72
N PRO A 171 -14.68 -4.87 20.98
CA PRO A 171 -14.75 -3.93 22.09
C PRO A 171 -13.96 -2.64 21.89
N SER A 172 -12.84 -2.68 21.14
CA SER A 172 -12.04 -1.48 20.85
C SER A 172 -12.82 -0.34 20.22
N TYR A 173 -13.83 -0.63 19.39
CA TYR A 173 -14.68 0.36 18.74
C TYR A 173 -15.57 1.15 19.69
N HIS A 174 -15.75 0.64 20.91
CA HIS A 174 -16.72 1.15 21.88
C HIS A 174 -16.09 1.65 23.18
N ARG A 175 -14.75 1.63 23.30
CA ARG A 175 -14.04 2.05 24.52
C ARG A 175 -14.25 3.52 24.88
N SER A 176 -14.40 4.40 23.88
CA SER A 176 -14.61 5.83 24.10
C SER A 176 -15.50 6.43 23.02
N PRO A 177 -16.56 7.17 23.38
CA PRO A 177 -17.44 7.82 22.42
C PRO A 177 -16.77 8.98 21.65
N SER A 178 -15.66 9.51 22.18
CA SER A 178 -14.88 10.58 21.54
C SER A 178 -13.70 10.07 20.70
N ALA A 179 -13.47 8.75 20.67
CA ALA A 179 -12.40 8.18 19.87
C ALA A 179 -12.71 8.30 18.37
N PHE A 180 -11.66 8.51 17.59
CA PHE A 180 -11.71 8.56 16.13
C PHE A 180 -11.01 7.32 15.54
N PRO A 181 -11.60 6.62 14.56
CA PRO A 181 -12.95 6.83 14.02
C PRO A 181 -14.05 6.32 14.98
N GLN A 182 -15.22 6.97 14.95
CA GLN A 182 -16.40 6.45 15.64
C GLN A 182 -16.98 5.27 14.87
N ALA A 183 -17.41 4.22 15.57
CA ALA A 183 -17.97 3.00 14.98
C ALA A 183 -19.15 3.28 14.02
N ALA A 184 -20.07 4.18 14.39
CA ALA A 184 -21.21 4.52 13.55
C ALA A 184 -20.79 5.17 12.22
N ALA A 185 -19.80 6.07 12.26
CA ALA A 185 -19.25 6.71 11.07
C ALA A 185 -18.50 5.70 10.19
N LEU A 186 -17.71 4.81 10.80
CA LEU A 186 -16.98 3.77 10.08
C LEU A 186 -17.93 2.77 9.41
N ARG A 187 -19.00 2.32 10.08
CA ARG A 187 -20.07 1.52 9.45
C ARG A 187 -20.76 2.24 8.29
N GLY A 188 -20.97 3.55 8.42
CA GLY A 188 -21.45 4.39 7.32
C GLY A 188 -20.50 4.34 6.11
N ALA A 189 -19.20 4.47 6.36
CA ALA A 189 -18.18 4.39 5.32
C ALA A 189 -18.09 3.00 4.66
N TRP A 190 -18.19 1.92 5.44
CA TRP A 190 -18.29 0.56 4.92
C TRP A 190 -19.48 0.40 4.00
N ARG A 191 -20.68 0.86 4.39
CA ARG A 191 -21.88 0.82 3.52
C ARG A 191 -21.71 1.66 2.25
N ALA A 192 -21.07 2.83 2.35
CA ALA A 192 -20.77 3.64 1.18
C ALA A 192 -19.80 2.93 0.21
N TRP A 193 -18.79 2.23 0.76
CA TRP A 193 -17.81 1.50 -0.04
C TRP A 193 -18.35 0.20 -0.65
N LEU A 194 -19.09 -0.60 0.12
CA LEU A 194 -19.68 -1.86 -0.33
C LEU A 194 -20.91 -1.64 -1.21
N GLY A 195 -21.75 -0.65 -0.89
CA GLY A 195 -23.08 -0.49 -1.51
C GLY A 195 -24.03 -1.62 -1.16
N ASP A 196 -24.94 -1.90 -2.08
CA ASP A 196 -25.93 -2.99 -1.96
C ASP A 196 -25.29 -4.38 -2.12
N ASN A 197 -23.98 -4.46 -2.39
CA ASN A 197 -23.19 -5.69 -2.28
C ASN A 197 -22.94 -6.01 -0.80
N THR A 198 -24.00 -6.21 -0.02
CA THR A 198 -23.95 -6.56 1.40
C THR A 198 -23.73 -8.06 1.59
N ALA A 199 -22.73 -8.63 0.92
CA ALA A 199 -22.15 -9.90 1.38
C ALA A 199 -21.42 -9.61 2.71
N THR A 200 -22.21 -9.39 3.76
CA THR A 200 -21.77 -9.32 5.14
C THR A 200 -21.21 -10.67 5.54
N THR A 201 -20.43 -10.66 6.61
CA THR A 201 -19.63 -11.76 7.17
C THR A 201 -20.44 -13.01 7.59
N HIS A 202 -21.75 -13.07 7.32
CA HIS A 202 -22.64 -14.17 7.70
C HIS A 202 -23.35 -14.87 6.53
N ASP A 203 -23.30 -14.31 5.31
CA ASP A 203 -23.83 -15.01 4.13
C ASP A 203 -22.70 -15.80 3.45
N ALA A 204 -22.59 -17.08 3.81
CA ALA A 204 -21.76 -18.07 3.11
C ALA A 204 -22.15 -18.24 1.61
N ALA A 205 -23.22 -17.57 1.17
CA ALA A 205 -23.72 -17.53 -0.20
C ALA A 205 -23.71 -16.09 -0.77
N ALA A 206 -22.65 -15.33 -0.52
CA ALA A 206 -22.36 -14.14 -1.33
C ALA A 206 -22.50 -14.50 -2.82
N PRO A 207 -23.23 -13.71 -3.64
CA PRO A 207 -23.37 -14.02 -5.05
C PRO A 207 -21.98 -14.10 -5.67
N ASP A 208 -21.79 -15.16 -6.44
CA ASP A 208 -20.57 -15.49 -7.14
C ASP A 208 -20.19 -14.34 -8.08
N ILE A 209 -19.35 -13.41 -7.60
CA ILE A 209 -18.66 -12.44 -8.45
C ILE A 209 -17.46 -13.18 -9.08
N GLY A 210 -17.75 -14.25 -9.83
CA GLY A 210 -16.75 -15.26 -10.16
C GLY A 210 -17.30 -16.56 -10.74
N GLY A 211 -18.36 -16.49 -11.56
CA GLY A 211 -19.00 -17.66 -12.18
C GLY A 211 -18.01 -18.72 -12.68
N GLY A 212 -17.81 -19.78 -11.91
CA GLY A 212 -16.94 -20.88 -12.30
C GLY A 212 -16.61 -21.87 -11.18
N THR A 213 -17.10 -23.10 -11.31
CA THR A 213 -16.66 -24.27 -10.53
C THR A 213 -15.22 -24.64 -10.88
N THR A 214 -14.26 -23.96 -10.24
CA THR A 214 -12.85 -24.29 -9.97
C THR A 214 -12.36 -23.15 -9.10
N ALA A 215 -11.87 -23.40 -7.88
CA ALA A 215 -11.37 -22.41 -6.91
C ALA A 215 -10.99 -21.06 -7.55
N ASP A 216 -11.90 -20.09 -7.50
CA ASP A 216 -11.83 -18.91 -8.35
C ASP A 216 -10.68 -17.98 -7.90
N ARG A 217 -9.56 -18.09 -8.61
CA ARG A 217 -8.34 -17.28 -8.42
C ARG A 217 -8.55 -15.80 -8.76
N THR A 218 -9.79 -15.38 -9.05
CA THR A 218 -10.14 -13.99 -9.39
C THR A 218 -10.95 -13.26 -8.32
N ARG A 219 -11.39 -13.94 -7.25
CA ARG A 219 -12.20 -13.33 -6.18
C ARG A 219 -11.47 -12.17 -5.49
N LEU A 220 -12.12 -11.00 -5.43
CA LEU A 220 -11.65 -9.83 -4.70
C LEU A 220 -12.41 -9.66 -3.40
N TYR A 221 -11.80 -10.07 -2.28
CA TYR A 221 -12.38 -9.85 -0.96
C TYR A 221 -12.52 -8.35 -0.65
N ALA A 222 -13.53 -7.99 0.14
CA ALA A 222 -13.70 -6.63 0.67
C ALA A 222 -13.00 -6.47 2.03
N THR A 223 -12.89 -7.56 2.78
CA THR A 223 -12.15 -7.64 4.04
C THR A 223 -11.39 -8.96 4.10
N PRO A 224 -10.20 -9.03 4.74
CA PRO A 224 -9.54 -10.29 5.02
C PRO A 224 -10.41 -11.26 5.86
N TRP A 225 -11.52 -10.79 6.46
CA TRP A 225 -12.43 -11.65 7.22
C TRP A 225 -13.18 -12.65 6.32
N GLN A 226 -13.33 -12.32 5.04
CA GLN A 226 -13.98 -13.18 4.06
C GLN A 226 -13.02 -14.25 3.50
N ALA A 227 -11.71 -14.13 3.71
CA ALA A 227 -10.75 -15.10 3.24
C ALA A 227 -10.76 -16.34 4.15
N PRO A 228 -10.96 -17.56 3.59
CA PRO A 228 -11.00 -18.79 4.38
C PRO A 228 -9.64 -19.15 4.99
N THR A 229 -8.55 -18.75 4.33
CA THR A 229 -7.17 -18.90 4.81
C THR A 229 -6.32 -17.73 4.35
N LEU A 230 -5.36 -17.35 5.19
CA LEU A 230 -4.31 -16.39 4.89
C LEU A 230 -2.99 -17.07 4.50
N GLU A 231 -2.92 -18.41 4.46
CA GLU A 231 -1.72 -19.15 4.09
C GLU A 231 -1.18 -18.64 2.74
N GLY A 232 0.15 -18.49 2.67
CA GLY A 232 0.85 -18.02 1.46
C GLY A 232 0.70 -16.53 1.15
N VAL A 233 -0.06 -15.74 1.92
CA VAL A 233 -0.06 -14.29 1.77
C VAL A 233 1.28 -13.70 2.25
N ALA A 234 1.66 -12.53 1.74
CA ALA A 234 2.91 -11.90 2.10
C ALA A 234 3.04 -11.62 3.61
N PRO A 235 4.24 -11.73 4.20
CA PRO A 235 4.50 -11.34 5.59
C PRO A 235 4.00 -9.92 5.91
N ALA A 236 3.56 -9.68 7.14
CA ALA A 236 2.95 -8.41 7.51
C ALA A 236 3.79 -7.59 8.50
N ILE A 237 3.91 -6.28 8.26
CA ILE A 237 4.30 -5.28 9.25
C ILE A 237 3.04 -4.48 9.58
N LEU A 238 2.55 -4.61 10.81
CA LEU A 238 1.31 -3.99 11.29
C LEU A 238 1.66 -2.94 12.33
N ALA A 239 1.02 -1.77 12.31
CA ALA A 239 1.19 -0.76 13.36
C ALA A 239 -0.16 -0.22 13.83
N VAL A 240 -0.41 -0.26 15.14
CA VAL A 240 -1.64 0.31 15.72
C VAL A 240 -1.41 0.80 17.15
N GLY A 241 -2.07 1.91 17.51
CA GLY A 241 -2.08 2.42 18.88
C GLY A 241 -2.98 1.60 19.79
N ARG A 242 -2.65 1.50 21.07
CA ARG A 242 -3.45 0.77 22.06
C ARG A 242 -4.90 1.26 22.13
N ASP A 243 -5.07 2.58 22.07
CA ASP A 243 -6.36 3.24 22.25
C ASP A 243 -7.09 3.52 20.92
N ASP A 244 -6.51 3.09 19.79
CA ASP A 244 -7.14 3.21 18.48
C ASP A 244 -8.43 2.35 18.43
N PRO A 245 -9.57 2.88 17.94
CA PRO A 245 -10.80 2.10 17.77
C PRO A 245 -10.63 0.81 16.95
N VAL A 246 -9.73 0.79 15.98
CA VAL A 246 -9.47 -0.39 15.13
C VAL A 246 -8.44 -1.36 15.73
N HIS A 247 -7.96 -1.11 16.95
CA HIS A 247 -6.87 -1.90 17.56
C HIS A 247 -7.15 -3.40 17.52
N ASP A 248 -8.36 -3.82 17.89
CA ASP A 248 -8.66 -5.25 17.99
C ASP A 248 -8.74 -5.91 16.60
N ASP A 249 -9.11 -5.19 15.55
CA ASP A 249 -9.06 -5.70 14.16
C ASP A 249 -7.62 -6.03 13.76
N VAL A 250 -6.70 -5.10 14.00
CA VAL A 250 -5.28 -5.26 13.65
C VAL A 250 -4.63 -6.38 14.44
N VAL A 251 -4.92 -6.46 15.75
CA VAL A 251 -4.41 -7.55 16.60
C VAL A 251 -4.99 -8.89 16.16
N THR A 252 -6.28 -8.94 15.81
CA THR A 252 -6.93 -10.15 15.33
C THR A 252 -6.35 -10.60 14.00
N TYR A 253 -6.07 -9.67 13.08
CA TYR A 253 -5.45 -10.01 11.80
C TYR A 253 -4.03 -10.55 11.98
N ALA A 254 -3.22 -9.91 12.84
CA ALA A 254 -1.90 -10.40 13.20
C ALA A 254 -1.96 -11.84 13.76
N ARG A 255 -2.95 -12.15 14.61
CA ARG A 255 -3.13 -13.50 15.15
C ARG A 255 -3.56 -14.50 14.07
N ARG A 256 -4.47 -14.13 13.19
CA ARG A 256 -4.90 -14.99 12.06
C ARG A 256 -3.73 -15.29 11.12
N LEU A 257 -2.91 -14.30 10.79
CA LEU A 257 -1.70 -14.50 9.98
C LEU A 257 -0.78 -15.54 10.62
N HIS A 258 -0.47 -15.41 11.92
CA HIS A 258 0.36 -16.40 12.62
C HIS A 258 -0.29 -17.79 12.68
N ALA A 259 -1.61 -17.87 12.87
CA ALA A 259 -2.33 -19.14 12.89
C ALA A 259 -2.23 -19.89 11.54
N ASP A 260 -2.19 -19.14 10.43
CA ASP A 260 -1.99 -19.66 9.08
C ASP A 260 -0.50 -19.73 8.66
N GLY A 261 0.43 -19.63 9.62
CA GLY A 261 1.87 -19.77 9.37
C GLY A 261 2.54 -18.56 8.69
N VAL A 262 1.87 -17.43 8.58
CA VAL A 262 2.39 -16.21 7.94
C VAL A 262 3.08 -15.30 8.97
N PRO A 263 4.36 -14.93 8.77
CA PRO A 263 5.05 -14.03 9.69
C PRO A 263 4.36 -12.66 9.79
N ALA A 264 4.07 -12.20 11.00
CA ALA A 264 3.47 -10.89 11.23
C ALA A 264 4.16 -10.15 12.39
N ARG A 265 4.76 -9.00 12.11
CA ARG A 265 5.32 -8.11 13.12
C ARG A 265 4.32 -7.02 13.49
N LEU A 266 3.80 -7.09 14.72
CA LEU A 266 2.90 -6.09 15.27
C LEU A 266 3.67 -5.03 16.07
N LEU A 267 3.74 -3.82 15.52
CA LEU A 267 4.29 -2.62 16.13
C LEU A 267 3.20 -1.91 16.96
N ARG A 268 3.57 -1.47 18.17
CA ARG A 268 2.69 -0.74 19.08
C ARG A 268 3.34 0.58 19.50
N PRO A 269 3.34 1.60 18.62
CA PRO A 269 3.98 2.86 18.93
C PRO A 269 3.25 3.54 20.10
N SER A 270 4.00 3.96 21.11
CA SER A 270 3.45 4.58 22.31
C SER A 270 2.70 5.86 21.97
N GLY A 271 1.47 6.00 22.49
CA GLY A 271 0.62 7.18 22.28
C GLY A 271 0.09 7.34 20.85
N ALA A 272 0.31 6.38 19.95
CA ALA A 272 -0.21 6.45 18.60
C ALA A 272 -1.73 6.50 18.58
N ARG A 273 -2.28 7.36 17.71
CA ARG A 273 -3.71 7.52 17.46
C ARG A 273 -4.04 7.21 16.01
N HIS A 274 -5.32 6.99 15.74
CA HIS A 274 -5.80 6.83 14.38
C HIS A 274 -5.49 8.09 13.54
N GLY A 275 -4.97 7.88 12.34
CA GLY A 275 -4.57 8.97 11.44
C GLY A 275 -3.15 9.50 11.66
N ASP A 276 -2.38 8.97 12.61
CA ASP A 276 -1.01 9.43 12.87
C ASP A 276 -0.04 9.25 11.69
N MET A 277 -0.38 8.48 10.64
CA MET A 277 0.43 8.49 9.40
C MET A 277 0.47 9.85 8.72
N LEU A 278 -0.57 10.69 8.87
CA LEU A 278 -0.59 12.06 8.34
C LEU A 278 0.33 13.03 9.13
N ARG A 279 1.03 12.53 10.14
CA ARG A 279 1.92 13.28 11.02
C ARG A 279 3.32 12.65 10.93
N PRO A 280 4.15 13.03 9.94
CA PRO A 280 5.43 12.36 9.68
C PRO A 280 6.43 12.40 10.83
N ASP A 281 6.24 13.31 11.79
CA ASP A 281 6.98 13.45 13.04
C ASP A 281 6.66 12.35 14.08
N ARG A 282 5.58 11.59 13.89
CA ARG A 282 5.08 10.64 14.88
C ARG A 282 5.80 9.29 14.85
N PRO A 283 5.90 8.61 16.01
CA PRO A 283 6.58 7.32 16.12
C PRO A 283 6.05 6.24 15.19
N LEU A 284 4.76 6.30 14.82
CA LEU A 284 4.14 5.29 13.97
C LEU A 284 4.81 5.20 12.59
N LEU A 285 4.96 6.32 11.88
CA LEU A 285 5.65 6.35 10.59
C LEU A 285 7.11 5.93 10.75
N HIS A 286 7.77 6.39 11.81
CA HIS A 286 9.16 6.08 12.08
C HIS A 286 9.41 4.57 12.25
N GLN A 287 8.53 3.88 12.99
CA GLN A 287 8.65 2.44 13.23
C GLN A 287 8.30 1.63 11.99
N LEU A 288 7.27 2.02 11.23
CA LEU A 288 6.97 1.38 9.94
C LEU A 288 8.12 1.51 8.96
N ALA A 289 8.70 2.71 8.83
CA ALA A 289 9.84 2.94 7.95
C ALA A 289 11.08 2.14 8.38
N ALA A 290 11.33 2.01 9.68
CA ALA A 290 12.42 1.21 10.22
C ALA A 290 12.22 -0.28 9.92
N ALA A 291 11.03 -0.82 10.19
CA ALA A 291 10.71 -2.21 9.92
C ALA A 291 10.75 -2.55 8.42
N LEU A 292 10.27 -1.65 7.55
CA LEU A 292 10.38 -1.82 6.09
C LEU A 292 11.85 -1.79 5.63
N ARG A 293 12.68 -0.93 6.22
CA ARG A 293 14.11 -0.87 5.90
C ARG A 293 14.82 -2.18 6.23
N GLU A 294 14.42 -2.90 7.28
CA GLU A 294 14.97 -4.21 7.64
C GLU A 294 14.71 -5.29 6.58
N LEU A 295 13.71 -5.11 5.70
CA LEU A 295 13.45 -6.01 4.56
C LEU A 295 14.38 -5.78 3.36
N THR A 296 15.27 -4.79 3.46
CA THR A 296 16.23 -4.48 2.41
C THR A 296 17.28 -5.59 2.35
N PRO A 297 17.41 -6.33 1.24
CA PRO A 297 18.44 -7.37 1.13
C PRO A 297 19.84 -6.76 1.34
N SER A 298 20.76 -7.51 1.91
CA SER A 298 22.16 -7.11 2.03
C SER A 298 22.78 -6.82 0.65
N LEU A 299 23.88 -6.06 0.59
CA LEU A 299 24.60 -5.81 -0.67
C LEU A 299 25.14 -7.11 -1.29
N GLU A 300 25.45 -8.11 -0.46
CA GLU A 300 25.95 -9.42 -0.88
C GLU A 300 24.85 -10.23 -1.60
N GLU A 301 23.63 -10.27 -1.04
CA GLU A 301 22.48 -10.94 -1.66
C GLU A 301 22.07 -10.31 -3.01
N ARG A 302 22.25 -8.99 -3.16
CA ARG A 302 22.00 -8.29 -4.43
C ARG A 302 23.01 -8.66 -5.50
N ASN A 303 24.29 -8.68 -5.15
CA ASN A 303 25.35 -9.03 -6.08
C ASN A 303 25.29 -10.51 -6.50
N ASP A 304 24.80 -11.39 -5.63
CA ASP A 304 24.61 -12.81 -5.96
C ASP A 304 23.40 -13.04 -6.88
N HIS A 305 22.36 -12.20 -6.79
CA HIS A 305 21.24 -12.23 -7.73
C HIS A 305 21.67 -11.78 -9.13
N GLU A 306 22.47 -10.72 -9.22
CA GLU A 306 23.04 -10.23 -10.49
C GLU A 306 24.06 -11.21 -11.12
N ARG A 307 24.71 -12.05 -10.30
CA ARG A 307 25.67 -13.07 -10.74
C ARG A 307 25.07 -14.41 -11.14
N ARG A 308 23.78 -14.66 -10.86
CA ARG A 308 23.13 -15.92 -11.28
C ARG A 308 22.89 -15.89 -12.80
N PRO A 309 23.50 -16.80 -13.59
CA PRO A 309 23.24 -16.85 -15.01
C PRO A 309 21.77 -17.20 -15.23
N CYS A 310 21.14 -16.48 -16.18
CA CYS A 310 19.80 -16.78 -16.67
C CYS A 310 19.71 -18.28 -17.00
N PRO A 311 18.69 -19.03 -16.54
CA PRO A 311 18.60 -20.44 -16.82
C PRO A 311 18.57 -20.62 -18.33
N THR A 312 19.66 -21.17 -18.87
CA THR A 312 19.78 -21.49 -20.28
C THR A 312 18.59 -22.36 -20.66
N ARG A 313 17.78 -21.91 -21.62
CA ARG A 313 16.77 -22.75 -22.27
C ARG A 313 17.47 -24.05 -22.67
N GLY A 314 17.07 -25.16 -22.04
CA GLY A 314 17.57 -26.48 -22.39
C GLY A 314 17.35 -26.76 -23.89
N PRO A 315 18.17 -27.63 -24.49
CA PRO A 315 18.11 -27.88 -25.93
C PRO A 315 16.71 -28.33 -26.34
N ARG A 316 16.17 -27.71 -27.40
CA ARG A 316 14.90 -28.12 -28.00
C ARG A 316 15.01 -29.59 -28.44
N PRO A 317 14.02 -30.45 -28.13
CA PRO A 317 14.00 -31.81 -28.67
C PRO A 317 13.83 -31.76 -30.20
N PRO A 318 14.45 -32.70 -30.94
CA PRO A 318 14.34 -32.73 -32.39
C PRO A 318 12.89 -33.04 -32.80
N LEU A 319 12.34 -32.19 -33.67
CA LEU A 319 11.06 -32.44 -34.32
C LEU A 319 11.23 -33.59 -35.31
N HIS A 320 10.64 -34.75 -34.98
CA HIS A 320 10.46 -35.86 -35.91
C HIS A 320 9.68 -35.39 -37.15
N ARG A 321 10.24 -35.62 -38.34
CA ARG A 321 9.48 -35.58 -39.59
C ARG A 321 8.73 -36.91 -39.76
N PRO A 322 7.42 -36.92 -40.05
CA PRO A 322 6.72 -38.15 -40.41
C PRO A 322 7.12 -38.59 -41.83
N ALA A 323 7.18 -39.91 -42.01
CA ALA A 323 7.34 -40.60 -43.29
C ALA A 323 6.01 -40.69 -44.04
#